data_AF-A0A931KEL9-F1
#
_entry.id   AF-A0A931KEL9-F1
#
_cell.length_a   1.000
_cell.length_b   1.000
_cell.length_c   1.000
_cell.angle_alpha   90.00
_cell.angle_beta   90.00
_cell.angle_gamma   90.00
#
_symmetry.space_group_name_H-M   'P 1'
#
loop_
_entity.id
_entity.type
_entity.pdbx_description
1 polymer ?
#
loop_
_entity_poly.entity_id
_entity_poly.type
_entity_poly.pdbx_seq_one_letter_code
_entity_poly.pdbx_strand_id
1 'polypeptide(L)'
;MTNETEQLRRAFNPFGGMPYAYAYFKLQNPETLPEALVALNAPAITPAHRDAFIHQFLGFTPPEWTNVDKALAECSAKIGRYTFSFPQWRFLTQSFNGASLVERFGMERLYRDNDVRDESLPKSDPQRDHFGPGFAIQDKDLYVEYRRAYIAVSDGDTTIVIRNSSHYFGRDRLPEVAYVSFEGLTPEEIQGLRDEDFTNGRPFKPWNKDVVHPAVVMALDETRRVRDLLRRLDEFDMKLHKWLLNEGVNDVIEFTEHALARNKQAGKTDPPFYFVCMDAQMPPFGSVFYWPASENTAAELTDKNTFNGTPRIRPVNGTSKVVLLTSWMGDWPAAPKTP
;
A
#
# COMPACT_ATOMS: atom_id res chain seq x y z
N MET A 1 -25.40 -14.22 22.07
CA MET A 1 -24.62 -13.20 21.36
C MET A 1 -25.26 -11.85 21.66
N THR A 2 -24.54 -11.02 22.41
CA THR A 2 -25.06 -9.82 23.06
C THR A 2 -25.21 -8.65 22.07
N ASN A 3 -26.08 -7.71 22.43
CA ASN A 3 -26.42 -6.46 21.73
C ASN A 3 -25.18 -5.65 21.25
N GLU A 4 -24.03 -5.85 21.86
CA GLU A 4 -22.75 -5.18 21.56
C GLU A 4 -22.09 -5.66 20.26
N THR A 5 -22.23 -6.95 19.89
CA THR A 5 -21.72 -7.47 18.61
C THR A 5 -22.50 -6.87 17.43
N GLU A 6 -23.80 -6.64 17.63
CA GLU A 6 -24.68 -6.02 16.64
C GLU A 6 -24.40 -4.52 16.48
N GLN A 7 -23.98 -3.82 17.55
CA GLN A 7 -23.58 -2.42 17.51
C GLN A 7 -22.24 -2.21 16.79
N LEU A 8 -21.24 -3.06 17.05
CA LEU A 8 -19.98 -3.07 16.28
C LEU A 8 -20.25 -3.40 14.80
N ARG A 9 -21.11 -4.40 14.53
CA ARG A 9 -21.54 -4.72 13.17
C ARG A 9 -22.16 -3.52 12.47
N ARG A 10 -22.98 -2.71 13.17
CA ARG A 10 -23.61 -1.49 12.65
C ARG A 10 -22.64 -0.32 12.46
N ALA A 11 -21.68 -0.13 13.36
CA ALA A 11 -20.64 0.89 13.22
C ALA A 11 -19.70 0.63 12.03
N PHE A 12 -19.46 -0.65 11.72
CA PHE A 12 -18.64 -1.10 10.59
C PHE A 12 -19.45 -1.51 9.34
N ASN A 13 -20.79 -1.45 9.38
CA ASN A 13 -21.68 -1.80 8.26
C ASN A 13 -21.62 -0.84 7.05
N PRO A 14 -21.36 0.48 7.21
CA PRO A 14 -21.14 1.36 6.07
C PRO A 14 -19.88 1.00 5.25
N PHE A 15 -19.01 0.14 5.79
CA PHE A 15 -17.71 -0.23 5.24
C PHE A 15 -17.71 -1.61 4.56
N GLY A 16 -18.86 -2.09 4.07
CA GLY A 16 -18.91 -3.21 3.12
C GLY A 16 -18.34 -4.55 3.62
N GLY A 17 -18.75 -5.02 4.80
CA GLY A 17 -18.53 -6.42 5.20
C GLY A 17 -17.26 -6.73 6.00
N MET A 18 -16.67 -5.73 6.67
CA MET A 18 -15.52 -5.90 7.57
C MET A 18 -15.71 -6.44 9.00
N PRO A 19 -16.89 -6.89 9.50
CA PRO A 19 -16.98 -7.38 10.89
C PRO A 19 -16.10 -8.62 11.16
N TYR A 20 -15.78 -9.40 10.13
CA TYR A 20 -15.02 -10.64 10.31
C TYR A 20 -13.51 -10.42 10.35
N ALA A 21 -12.94 -9.51 9.54
CA ALA A 21 -11.48 -9.34 9.52
C ALA A 21 -10.95 -8.80 10.86
N TYR A 22 -11.62 -7.81 11.46
CA TYR A 22 -11.12 -7.14 12.66
C TYR A 22 -11.28 -7.97 13.95
N ALA A 23 -12.37 -8.75 14.06
CA ALA A 23 -12.53 -9.73 15.13
C ALA A 23 -11.57 -10.94 14.96
N TYR A 24 -11.19 -11.27 13.72
CA TYR A 24 -10.17 -12.29 13.42
C TYR A 24 -8.75 -11.80 13.78
N PHE A 25 -8.45 -10.51 13.53
CA PHE A 25 -7.16 -9.88 13.85
C PHE A 25 -6.85 -9.88 15.37
N LYS A 26 -7.85 -9.71 16.24
CA LYS A 26 -7.64 -9.70 17.70
C LYS A 26 -7.46 -11.10 18.32
N LEU A 27 -7.77 -12.19 17.61
CA LEU A 27 -7.80 -13.53 18.23
C LEU A 27 -6.60 -14.43 17.92
N GLN A 28 -5.72 -14.11 16.96
CA GLN A 28 -4.61 -15.04 16.63
C GLN A 28 -3.22 -14.48 16.35
N ASN A 29 -2.98 -13.17 16.16
CA ASN A 29 -1.63 -12.74 15.77
C ASN A 29 -1.17 -11.34 16.26
N PRO A 30 -0.46 -11.23 17.41
CA PRO A 30 0.05 -9.96 17.95
C PRO A 30 1.03 -9.24 16.99
N GLU A 31 1.60 -9.95 16.02
CA GLU A 31 2.51 -9.40 15.01
C GLU A 31 1.85 -8.39 14.04
N THR A 32 0.52 -8.34 14.01
CA THR A 32 -0.26 -7.47 13.09
C THR A 32 -0.88 -6.24 13.77
N LEU A 33 -0.67 -6.11 15.09
CA LEU A 33 -1.18 -5.01 15.89
C LEU A 33 -0.67 -3.64 15.44
N PRO A 34 0.62 -3.46 15.07
CA PRO A 34 1.11 -2.18 14.56
C PRO A 34 0.33 -1.70 13.33
N GLU A 35 0.06 -2.60 12.39
CA GLU A 35 -0.69 -2.27 11.19
C GLU A 35 -2.19 -2.00 11.46
N ALA A 36 -2.78 -2.70 12.43
CA ALA A 36 -4.16 -2.44 12.87
C ALA A 36 -4.32 -1.08 13.56
N LEU A 37 -3.36 -0.68 14.39
CA LEU A 37 -3.34 0.61 15.08
C LEU A 37 -3.16 1.77 14.10
N VAL A 38 -2.35 1.56 13.07
CA VAL A 38 -2.19 2.52 11.99
C VAL A 38 -3.52 2.72 11.22
N ALA A 39 -4.26 1.65 10.95
CA ALA A 39 -5.52 1.73 10.22
C ALA A 39 -6.65 2.46 10.98
N LEU A 40 -6.58 2.53 12.32
CA LEU A 40 -7.53 3.28 13.16
C LEU A 40 -7.43 4.81 12.99
N ASN A 41 -6.35 5.30 12.37
CA ASN A 41 -6.13 6.72 12.13
C ASN A 41 -6.55 7.16 10.71
N ALA A 42 -7.25 6.31 9.95
CA ALA A 42 -7.73 6.66 8.62
C ALA A 42 -8.66 7.90 8.67
N PRO A 43 -8.60 8.84 7.70
CA PRO A 43 -9.37 10.09 7.73
C PRO A 43 -10.89 9.91 7.85
N ALA A 44 -11.44 8.81 7.32
CA ALA A 44 -12.87 8.50 7.44
C ALA A 44 -13.29 8.05 8.85
N ILE A 45 -12.33 7.73 9.74
CA ILE A 45 -12.60 7.35 11.14
C ILE A 45 -12.59 8.63 11.97
N THR A 46 -13.76 9.05 12.43
CA THR A 46 -13.87 10.24 13.30
C THR A 46 -13.13 10.01 14.62
N PRO A 47 -12.60 11.07 15.27
CA PRO A 47 -11.96 10.95 16.59
C PRO A 47 -12.86 10.23 17.60
N ALA A 48 -14.17 10.54 17.61
CA ALA A 48 -15.13 9.89 18.50
C ALA A 48 -15.23 8.37 18.27
N HIS A 49 -15.22 7.90 17.02
CA HIS A 49 -15.24 6.46 16.72
C HIS A 49 -13.94 5.76 17.11
N ARG A 50 -12.79 6.41 16.88
CA ARG A 50 -11.49 5.90 17.30
C ARG A 50 -11.39 5.81 18.82
N ASP A 51 -11.81 6.85 19.53
CA ASP A 51 -11.71 6.91 21.00
C ASP A 51 -12.66 5.91 21.65
N ALA A 52 -13.86 5.72 21.09
CA ALA A 52 -14.78 4.66 21.49
C ALA A 52 -14.18 3.26 21.27
N PHE A 53 -13.50 3.05 20.14
CA PHE A 53 -12.78 1.81 19.86
C PHE A 53 -11.65 1.58 20.88
N ILE A 54 -10.78 2.58 21.12
CA ILE A 54 -9.69 2.48 22.10
C ILE A 54 -10.23 2.15 23.49
N HIS A 55 -11.25 2.89 23.93
CA HIS A 55 -11.88 2.66 25.23
C HIS A 55 -12.47 1.25 25.36
N GLN A 56 -13.21 0.78 24.33
CA GLN A 56 -13.85 -0.52 24.35
C GLN A 56 -12.84 -1.68 24.27
N PHE A 57 -11.75 -1.54 23.51
CA PHE A 57 -10.83 -2.64 23.24
C PHE A 57 -9.57 -2.66 24.11
N LEU A 58 -9.13 -1.49 24.60
CA LEU A 58 -7.93 -1.32 25.42
C LEU A 58 -8.25 -0.90 26.86
N GLY A 59 -9.51 -0.55 27.16
CA GLY A 59 -9.98 -0.34 28.54
C GLY A 59 -9.54 0.98 29.17
N PHE A 60 -9.12 1.98 28.39
CA PHE A 60 -8.77 3.30 28.88
C PHE A 60 -9.31 4.42 27.99
N THR A 61 -9.59 5.57 28.59
CA THR A 61 -9.93 6.79 27.85
C THR A 61 -8.64 7.43 27.34
N PRO A 62 -8.48 7.64 26.02
CA PRO A 62 -7.29 8.30 25.50
C PRO A 62 -7.18 9.74 26.05
N PRO A 63 -5.96 10.24 26.32
CA PRO A 63 -5.75 11.63 26.73
C PRO A 63 -6.18 12.60 25.62
N GLU A 64 -6.22 13.91 25.89
CA GLU A 64 -6.33 14.91 24.82
C GLU A 64 -5.10 14.88 23.91
N TRP A 65 -5.34 14.88 22.60
CA TRP A 65 -4.27 14.79 21.60
C TRP A 65 -3.72 16.17 21.28
N THR A 66 -2.39 16.32 21.36
CA THR A 66 -1.69 17.50 20.88
C THR A 66 -1.76 17.59 19.35
N ASN A 67 -1.36 18.75 18.79
CA ASN A 67 -1.24 18.89 17.33
C ASN A 67 -0.17 17.97 16.74
N VAL A 68 0.87 17.62 17.51
CA VAL A 68 1.90 16.67 17.10
C VAL A 68 1.30 15.26 17.02
N ASP A 69 0.54 14.84 18.04
CA ASP A 69 -0.10 13.52 18.07
C ASP A 69 -1.05 13.32 16.89
N LYS A 70 -1.85 14.36 16.56
CA LYS A 70 -2.74 14.34 15.39
C LYS A 70 -1.95 14.19 14.08
N ALA A 71 -0.88 14.96 13.91
CA ALA A 71 -0.05 14.89 12.70
C ALA A 71 0.69 13.54 12.58
N LEU A 72 1.19 12.98 13.69
CA LEU A 72 1.81 11.66 13.73
C LEU A 72 0.83 10.55 13.39
N ALA A 73 -0.41 10.66 13.87
CA ALA A 73 -1.47 9.73 13.54
C ALA A 73 -1.87 9.80 12.07
N GLU A 74 -1.97 11.00 11.48
CA GLU A 74 -2.18 11.18 10.04
C GLU A 74 -1.05 10.54 9.23
N CYS A 75 0.21 10.78 9.61
CA CYS A 75 1.38 10.17 8.97
C CYS A 75 1.33 8.65 9.08
N SER A 76 1.03 8.14 10.27
CA SER A 76 0.87 6.71 10.52
C SER A 76 -0.19 6.14 9.59
N ALA A 77 -1.40 6.72 9.54
CA ALA A 77 -2.49 6.25 8.68
C ALA A 77 -2.07 6.13 7.21
N LYS A 78 -1.36 7.14 6.69
CA LYS A 78 -0.82 7.11 5.32
C LYS A 78 0.22 6.01 5.14
N ILE A 79 1.16 5.86 6.07
CA ILE A 79 2.16 4.78 6.08
C ILE A 79 1.46 3.43 5.98
N GLY A 80 0.47 3.14 6.83
CA GLY A 80 -0.23 1.86 6.77
C GLY A 80 -0.98 1.64 5.47
N ARG A 81 -1.59 2.69 4.91
CA ARG A 81 -2.24 2.60 3.59
C ARG A 81 -1.23 2.15 2.53
N TYR A 82 -0.02 2.68 2.53
CA TYR A 82 1.04 2.27 1.61
C TYR A 82 1.62 0.88 1.94
N THR A 83 1.81 0.57 3.22
CA THR A 83 2.24 -0.76 3.68
C THR A 83 1.33 -1.87 3.16
N PHE A 84 0.02 -1.63 3.20
CA PHE A 84 -0.94 -2.58 2.66
C PHE A 84 -1.12 -2.47 1.14
N SER A 85 -0.76 -1.37 0.49
CA SER A 85 -0.97 -1.17 -0.95
C SER A 85 -0.17 -2.11 -1.88
N PHE A 86 0.60 -3.07 -1.34
CA PHE A 86 1.42 -3.99 -2.15
C PHE A 86 0.72 -4.63 -3.34
N PRO A 87 -0.49 -5.18 -3.23
CA PRO A 87 -1.15 -5.76 -4.40
C PRO A 87 -1.40 -4.74 -5.52
N GLN A 88 -1.51 -3.45 -5.19
CA GLN A 88 -1.72 -2.36 -6.15
C GLN A 88 -0.46 -2.14 -7.00
N TRP A 89 0.67 -1.85 -6.38
CA TRP A 89 1.89 -1.55 -7.13
C TRP A 89 2.62 -2.81 -7.62
N ARG A 90 2.43 -3.97 -6.97
CA ARG A 90 2.92 -5.26 -7.49
C ARG A 90 2.34 -5.52 -8.87
N PHE A 91 1.06 -5.23 -9.09
CA PHE A 91 0.46 -5.38 -10.42
C PHE A 91 1.19 -4.50 -11.44
N LEU A 92 1.38 -3.22 -11.12
CA LEU A 92 1.98 -2.24 -12.02
C LEU A 92 3.44 -2.56 -12.37
N THR A 93 4.14 -3.29 -11.49
CA THR A 93 5.55 -3.72 -11.66
C THR A 93 5.71 -5.08 -12.33
N GLN A 94 4.62 -5.83 -12.55
CA GLN A 94 4.71 -7.08 -13.30
C GLN A 94 5.00 -6.80 -14.78
N SER A 95 5.96 -7.53 -15.34
CA SER A 95 6.30 -7.44 -16.77
C SER A 95 5.31 -8.24 -17.61
N PHE A 96 4.80 -7.59 -18.66
CA PHE A 96 3.95 -8.16 -19.70
C PHE A 96 4.54 -7.74 -21.03
N ASN A 97 4.89 -8.71 -21.89
CA ASN A 97 5.51 -8.43 -23.18
C ASN A 97 6.83 -7.62 -23.08
N GLY A 98 7.64 -7.90 -22.06
CA GLY A 98 8.98 -7.30 -21.91
C GLY A 98 9.03 -5.99 -21.11
N ALA A 99 7.90 -5.33 -20.83
CA ALA A 99 7.83 -4.11 -20.01
C ALA A 99 6.69 -4.17 -18.97
N SER A 100 6.82 -3.45 -17.88
CA SER A 100 5.78 -3.26 -16.86
C SER A 100 5.04 -1.93 -17.06
N LEU A 101 3.87 -1.76 -16.43
CA LEU A 101 3.10 -0.51 -16.54
C LEU A 101 3.87 0.67 -15.93
N VAL A 102 4.62 0.44 -14.84
CA VAL A 102 5.45 1.50 -14.26
C VAL A 102 6.59 1.94 -15.17
N GLU A 103 7.15 1.03 -15.98
CA GLU A 103 8.16 1.39 -16.99
C GLU A 103 7.56 2.26 -18.09
N ARG A 104 6.34 1.94 -18.54
CA ARG A 104 5.62 2.76 -19.53
C ARG A 104 5.20 4.13 -18.98
N PHE A 105 4.95 4.22 -17.67
CA PHE A 105 4.75 5.49 -16.98
C PHE A 105 6.03 6.35 -16.89
N GLY A 106 7.21 5.73 -16.99
CA GLY A 106 8.51 6.40 -16.97
C GLY A 106 9.41 6.05 -15.79
N MET A 107 9.08 5.02 -14.99
CA MET A 107 10.00 4.51 -13.98
C MET A 107 11.10 3.66 -14.62
N GLU A 108 12.35 3.88 -14.21
CA GLU A 108 13.50 3.08 -14.62
C GLU A 108 13.56 1.79 -13.80
N ARG A 109 13.75 0.66 -14.50
CA ARG A 109 14.01 -0.62 -13.85
C ARG A 109 15.43 -0.66 -13.33
N LEU A 110 15.57 -0.98 -12.05
CA LEU A 110 16.87 -1.12 -11.38
C LEU A 110 17.30 -2.59 -11.34
N TYR A 111 18.58 -2.84 -11.59
CA TYR A 111 19.22 -4.14 -11.51
C TYR A 111 20.39 -4.08 -10.54
N ARG A 112 20.30 -4.79 -9.42
CA ARG A 112 21.30 -4.69 -8.35
C ARG A 112 21.67 -6.04 -7.77
N ASP A 113 22.87 -6.08 -7.19
CA ASP A 113 23.39 -7.27 -6.52
C ASP A 113 22.61 -7.61 -5.24
N ASN A 114 22.02 -6.60 -4.58
CA ASN A 114 21.21 -6.80 -3.36
C ASN A 114 19.74 -7.17 -3.63
N ASP A 115 19.36 -7.43 -4.88
CA ASP A 115 17.99 -7.87 -5.19
C ASP A 115 17.80 -9.36 -4.85
N VAL A 116 18.87 -10.16 -4.85
CA VAL A 116 18.84 -11.62 -4.68
C VAL A 116 19.52 -12.05 -3.38
N ARG A 117 18.81 -12.83 -2.58
CA ARG A 117 19.29 -13.44 -1.33
C ARG A 117 19.95 -14.80 -1.57
N ASP A 118 19.32 -15.63 -2.40
CA ASP A 118 19.78 -17.00 -2.67
C ASP A 118 19.55 -17.35 -4.14
N GLU A 119 20.62 -17.31 -4.94
CA GLU A 119 20.56 -17.61 -6.38
C GLU A 119 20.22 -19.07 -6.70
N SER A 120 20.35 -19.99 -5.73
CA SER A 120 20.04 -21.40 -5.93
C SER A 120 18.54 -21.68 -5.98
N LEU A 121 17.72 -20.78 -5.45
CA LEU A 121 16.27 -20.90 -5.48
C LEU A 121 15.70 -20.47 -6.84
N PRO A 122 14.61 -21.11 -7.31
CA PRO A 122 14.00 -20.75 -8.58
C PRO A 122 13.40 -19.34 -8.53
N LYS A 123 13.31 -18.65 -9.67
CA LYS A 123 12.73 -17.28 -9.76
C LYS A 123 11.30 -17.15 -9.24
N SER A 124 10.57 -18.27 -9.14
CA SER A 124 9.23 -18.33 -8.57
C SER A 124 9.21 -18.38 -7.04
N ASP A 125 10.32 -18.74 -6.40
CA ASP A 125 10.43 -18.84 -4.95
C ASP A 125 10.59 -17.43 -4.34
N PRO A 126 9.71 -17.02 -3.43
CA PRO A 126 9.80 -15.71 -2.81
C PRO A 126 11.02 -15.53 -1.91
N GLN A 127 11.57 -16.60 -1.35
CA GLN A 127 12.76 -16.55 -0.48
C GLN A 127 14.06 -16.33 -1.25
N ARG A 128 14.03 -16.50 -2.58
CA ARG A 128 15.12 -16.14 -3.48
C ARG A 128 15.52 -14.68 -3.34
N ASP A 129 14.56 -13.79 -3.21
CA ASP A 129 14.79 -12.35 -3.30
C ASP A 129 15.08 -11.76 -1.92
N HIS A 130 16.04 -10.84 -1.87
CA HIS A 130 16.34 -10.06 -0.68
C HIS A 130 15.36 -8.87 -0.60
N PHE A 131 15.60 -7.79 -1.35
CA PHE A 131 14.61 -6.73 -1.56
C PHE A 131 13.85 -6.85 -2.89
N GLY A 132 14.33 -7.71 -3.78
CA GLY A 132 13.78 -7.96 -5.11
C GLY A 132 13.93 -6.79 -6.08
N PRO A 133 13.61 -6.99 -7.36
CA PRO A 133 13.75 -5.98 -8.40
C PRO A 133 13.05 -4.67 -8.04
N GLY A 134 13.69 -3.56 -8.38
CA GLY A 134 13.20 -2.20 -8.12
C GLY A 134 12.81 -1.45 -9.38
N PHE A 135 11.95 -0.44 -9.21
CA PHE A 135 11.65 0.56 -10.22
C PHE A 135 11.74 1.92 -9.55
N ALA A 136 12.43 2.88 -10.16
CA ALA A 136 12.63 4.20 -9.59
C ALA A 136 12.30 5.32 -10.59
N ILE A 137 11.90 6.47 -10.06
CA ILE A 137 11.70 7.68 -10.86
C ILE A 137 12.09 8.91 -10.03
N GLN A 138 12.71 9.86 -10.71
CA GLN A 138 12.89 11.21 -10.22
C GLN A 138 11.80 12.11 -10.83
N ASP A 139 10.76 12.45 -10.06
CA ASP A 139 9.73 13.40 -10.48
C ASP A 139 10.00 14.76 -9.81
N LYS A 140 10.66 15.65 -10.56
CA LYS A 140 11.19 16.92 -10.05
C LYS A 140 12.20 16.69 -8.92
N ASP A 141 11.88 17.15 -7.71
CA ASP A 141 12.64 16.98 -6.48
C ASP A 141 12.13 15.82 -5.62
N LEU A 142 11.27 14.93 -6.16
CA LEU A 142 10.80 13.73 -5.46
C LEU A 142 11.42 12.49 -6.11
N TYR A 143 12.18 11.73 -5.33
CA TYR A 143 12.58 10.38 -5.66
C TYR A 143 11.52 9.40 -5.16
N VAL A 144 11.06 8.49 -6.01
CA VAL A 144 10.15 7.39 -5.64
C VAL A 144 10.72 6.08 -6.18
N GLU A 145 10.82 5.08 -5.31
CA GLU A 145 11.25 3.74 -5.67
C GLU A 145 10.27 2.69 -5.14
N TYR A 146 9.86 1.79 -6.03
CA TYR A 146 9.10 0.59 -5.71
C TYR A 146 10.01 -0.62 -5.74
N ARG A 147 10.24 -1.24 -4.57
CA ARG A 147 10.86 -2.55 -4.42
C ARG A 147 9.85 -3.57 -3.94
N ARG A 148 10.10 -4.84 -4.22
CA ARG A 148 9.24 -5.93 -3.73
C ARG A 148 9.07 -5.92 -2.20
N ALA A 149 10.09 -5.51 -1.45
CA ALA A 149 10.04 -5.41 0.01
C ALA A 149 9.48 -4.08 0.57
N TYR A 150 9.56 -2.98 -0.19
CA TYR A 150 9.23 -1.64 0.33
C TYR A 150 8.99 -0.60 -0.76
N ILE A 151 8.42 0.54 -0.37
CA ILE A 151 8.43 1.78 -1.13
C ILE A 151 9.41 2.75 -0.47
N ALA A 152 10.37 3.30 -1.21
CA ALA A 152 11.22 4.38 -0.71
C ALA A 152 10.83 5.69 -1.38
N VAL A 153 10.78 6.77 -0.60
CA VAL A 153 10.48 8.11 -1.08
C VAL A 153 11.44 9.09 -0.43
N SER A 154 12.01 9.99 -1.22
CA SER A 154 12.91 11.02 -0.72
C SER A 154 12.68 12.34 -1.43
N ASP A 155 12.81 13.45 -0.70
CA ASP A 155 12.91 14.80 -1.26
C ASP A 155 14.33 15.37 -1.19
N GLY A 156 15.33 14.52 -0.91
CA GLY A 156 16.73 14.91 -0.76
C GLY A 156 17.10 15.37 0.65
N ASP A 157 16.14 15.81 1.47
CA ASP A 157 16.36 16.13 2.88
C ASP A 157 15.79 15.04 3.80
N THR A 158 14.64 14.48 3.42
CA THR A 158 13.87 13.52 4.21
C THR A 158 13.61 12.30 3.38
N THR A 159 13.91 11.12 3.93
CA THR A 159 13.66 9.84 3.26
C THR A 159 12.76 8.99 4.13
N ILE A 160 11.72 8.41 3.55
CA ILE A 160 10.89 7.39 4.20
C ILE A 160 10.93 6.08 3.41
N VAL A 161 11.16 4.98 4.11
CA VAL A 161 11.05 3.62 3.59
C VAL A 161 9.84 2.97 4.23
N ILE A 162 8.80 2.69 3.45
CA ILE A 162 7.56 2.09 3.89
C ILE A 162 7.56 0.61 3.50
N ARG A 163 7.55 -0.27 4.50
CA ARG A 163 7.58 -1.72 4.29
C ARG A 163 6.28 -2.20 3.66
N ASN A 164 6.39 -3.17 2.76
CA ASN A 164 5.29 -4.02 2.28
C ASN A 164 4.77 -5.00 3.36
N SER A 165 3.45 -5.07 3.60
CA SER A 165 2.88 -5.98 4.61
C SER A 165 2.97 -7.47 4.30
N SER A 166 3.34 -7.88 3.09
CA SER A 166 3.49 -9.30 2.75
C SER A 166 4.48 -9.99 3.67
N HIS A 167 4.09 -11.17 4.17
CA HIS A 167 4.94 -11.99 5.02
C HIS A 167 6.24 -12.35 4.28
N TYR A 168 6.12 -12.88 3.07
CA TYR A 168 7.23 -13.39 2.28
C TYR A 168 8.15 -12.31 1.71
N PHE A 169 7.60 -11.13 1.41
CA PHE A 169 8.32 -10.11 0.65
C PHE A 169 8.78 -8.93 1.49
N GLY A 170 8.04 -8.53 2.53
CA GLY A 170 8.36 -7.35 3.32
C GLY A 170 8.66 -7.65 4.78
N ARG A 171 7.76 -8.34 5.50
CA ARG A 171 7.93 -8.59 6.95
C ARG A 171 9.19 -9.36 7.29
N ASP A 172 9.52 -10.38 6.49
CA ASP A 172 10.76 -11.17 6.67
C ASP A 172 12.04 -10.40 6.33
N ARG A 173 11.94 -9.19 5.79
CA ARG A 173 13.08 -8.37 5.33
C ARG A 173 13.24 -7.12 6.18
N LEU A 174 12.14 -6.46 6.48
CA LEU A 174 12.08 -5.24 7.26
C LEU A 174 11.20 -5.48 8.50
N PRO A 175 11.73 -5.47 9.73
CA PRO A 175 10.93 -5.74 10.92
C PRO A 175 9.92 -4.63 11.24
N GLU A 176 10.19 -3.37 10.87
CA GLU A 176 9.31 -2.24 11.16
C GLU A 176 8.41 -1.88 9.97
N VAL A 177 7.25 -1.27 10.25
CA VAL A 177 6.29 -0.84 9.21
C VAL A 177 6.84 0.28 8.33
N ALA A 178 7.70 1.12 8.90
CA ALA A 178 8.39 2.17 8.19
C ALA A 178 9.67 2.58 8.93
N TYR A 179 10.54 3.23 8.17
CA TYR A 179 11.78 3.83 8.63
C TYR A 179 11.89 5.23 8.06
N VAL A 180 12.36 6.18 8.87
CA VAL A 180 12.56 7.56 8.44
C VAL A 180 14.01 7.99 8.64
N SER A 181 14.57 8.65 7.64
CA SER A 181 15.82 9.38 7.75
C SER A 181 15.57 10.86 7.53
N PHE A 182 16.26 11.68 8.33
CA PHE A 182 16.34 13.12 8.15
C PHE A 182 17.73 13.56 7.69
N GLU A 183 18.58 12.57 7.36
CA GLU A 183 19.83 12.77 6.66
C GLU A 183 19.52 12.87 5.16
N GLY A 184 20.18 13.80 4.47
CA GLY A 184 19.97 13.99 3.05
C GLY A 184 20.63 12.87 2.27
N LEU A 185 19.82 11.93 1.77
CA LEU A 185 20.28 10.77 1.01
C LEU A 185 20.11 11.02 -0.49
N THR A 186 21.16 10.70 -1.24
CA THR A 186 21.15 10.69 -2.70
C THR A 186 20.36 9.50 -3.25
N PRO A 187 19.84 9.59 -4.49
CA PRO A 187 19.22 8.44 -5.17
C PRO A 187 20.13 7.20 -5.16
N GLU A 188 21.43 7.37 -5.39
CA GLU A 188 22.41 6.28 -5.40
C GLU A 188 22.51 5.58 -4.04
N GLU A 189 22.49 6.33 -2.94
CA GLU A 189 22.47 5.78 -1.58
C GLU A 189 21.17 5.02 -1.29
N ILE A 190 20.03 5.55 -1.74
CA ILE A 190 18.71 4.89 -1.58
C ILE A 190 18.64 3.59 -2.40
N GLN A 191 19.20 3.59 -3.61
CA GLN A 191 19.30 2.40 -4.44
C GLN A 191 20.29 1.37 -3.84
N GLY A 192 21.26 1.84 -3.06
CA GLY A 192 22.28 1.02 -2.40
C GLY A 192 21.88 0.39 -1.07
N LEU A 193 20.67 0.63 -0.55
CA LEU A 193 20.25 0.21 0.79
C LEU A 193 20.43 -1.30 1.08
N ARG A 194 20.85 -1.61 2.30
CA ARG A 194 21.14 -2.95 2.85
C ARG A 194 20.46 -3.12 4.22
N ASP A 195 20.41 -4.34 4.73
CA ASP A 195 19.88 -4.63 6.08
C ASP A 195 20.55 -3.79 7.19
N GLU A 196 21.84 -3.52 7.03
CA GLU A 196 22.67 -2.77 7.98
C GLU A 196 22.17 -1.33 8.19
N ASP A 197 21.58 -0.72 7.15
CA ASP A 197 21.06 0.65 7.18
C ASP A 197 19.82 0.78 8.09
N PHE A 198 19.16 -0.34 8.42
CA PHE A 198 17.93 -0.38 9.22
C PHE A 198 18.13 -0.91 10.65
N THR A 199 19.29 -1.52 10.94
CA THR A 199 19.51 -2.26 12.20
C THR A 199 20.26 -1.47 13.27
N ASN A 200 21.07 -0.47 12.89
CA ASN A 200 21.92 0.28 13.83
C ASN A 200 21.51 1.74 14.05
N GLY A 201 20.30 2.12 13.64
CA GLY A 201 19.76 3.46 13.92
C GLY A 201 20.38 4.60 13.10
N ARG A 202 21.18 4.30 12.07
CA ARG A 202 21.65 5.27 11.08
C ARG A 202 21.77 4.62 9.70
N PRO A 203 21.32 5.32 8.63
CA PRO A 203 20.72 6.66 8.66
C PRO A 203 19.24 6.66 9.07
N PHE A 204 18.66 5.50 9.36
CA PHE A 204 17.21 5.35 9.58
C PHE A 204 16.79 5.13 11.03
N LYS A 205 15.69 5.81 11.41
CA LYS A 205 14.94 5.61 12.65
C LYS A 205 13.70 4.73 12.40
N PRO A 206 13.56 3.58 13.08
CA PRO A 206 12.32 2.80 13.20
C PRO A 206 11.07 3.62 13.56
N TRP A 207 9.99 3.52 12.79
CA TRP A 207 8.75 4.27 13.05
C TRP A 207 8.15 3.95 14.43
N ASN A 208 7.88 2.67 14.72
CA ASN A 208 7.17 2.31 15.96
C ASN A 208 8.02 2.41 17.23
N LYS A 209 9.34 2.24 17.11
CA LYS A 209 10.26 2.25 18.26
C LYS A 209 10.78 3.64 18.59
N ASP A 210 11.06 4.43 17.56
CA ASP A 210 11.83 5.67 17.73
C ASP A 210 11.08 6.92 17.27
N VAL A 211 9.91 6.78 16.63
CA VAL A 211 9.12 7.93 16.13
C VAL A 211 7.81 8.10 16.87
N VAL A 212 7.01 7.04 16.99
CA VAL A 212 5.69 7.08 17.67
C VAL A 212 5.69 6.47 19.07
N HIS A 213 6.86 6.09 19.60
CA HIS A 213 6.96 5.52 20.93
C HIS A 213 6.64 6.57 22.01
N PRO A 214 5.81 6.28 23.02
CA PRO A 214 5.38 7.28 24.01
C PRO A 214 6.52 7.98 24.79
N ALA A 215 7.69 7.34 24.89
CA ALA A 215 8.87 7.91 25.52
C ALA A 215 9.74 8.78 24.59
N VAL A 216 9.43 8.81 23.29
CA VAL A 216 10.18 9.55 22.27
C VAL A 216 9.23 10.52 21.56
N VAL A 217 9.43 11.81 21.80
CA VAL A 217 8.65 12.84 21.11
C VAL A 217 9.45 13.31 19.90
N MET A 218 9.07 12.86 18.70
CA MET A 218 9.61 13.41 17.45
C MET A 218 9.36 14.92 17.41
N ALA A 219 10.35 15.70 16.93
CA ALA A 219 10.20 17.15 16.87
C ALA A 219 9.05 17.54 15.93
N LEU A 220 8.39 18.67 16.20
CA LEU A 220 7.30 19.16 15.36
C LEU A 220 7.73 19.37 13.91
N ASP A 221 8.95 19.85 13.69
CA ASP A 221 9.49 20.09 12.34
C ASP A 221 9.81 18.77 11.61
N GLU A 222 10.35 17.76 12.31
CA GLU A 222 10.52 16.41 11.76
C GLU A 222 9.16 15.80 11.36
N THR A 223 8.13 15.98 12.19
CA THR A 223 6.76 15.53 11.90
C THR A 223 6.18 16.22 10.66
N ARG A 224 6.39 17.53 10.53
CA ARG A 224 5.95 18.30 9.35
C ARG A 224 6.62 17.81 8.07
N ARG A 225 7.94 17.58 8.11
CA ARG A 225 8.72 17.07 6.98
C ARG A 225 8.19 15.72 6.49
N VAL A 226 7.95 14.77 7.40
CA VAL A 226 7.38 13.46 7.05
C VAL A 226 5.98 13.61 6.44
N ARG A 227 5.12 14.45 7.05
CA ARG A 227 3.77 14.69 6.55
C ARG A 227 3.77 15.26 5.14
N ASP A 228 4.67 16.20 4.86
CA ASP A 228 4.79 16.84 3.55
C ASP A 228 5.34 15.86 2.50
N LEU A 229 6.33 15.03 2.87
CA LEU A 229 6.83 13.94 2.01
C LEU A 229 5.72 12.94 1.65
N LEU A 230 4.92 12.51 2.64
CA LEU A 230 3.79 11.61 2.41
C LEU A 230 2.68 12.25 1.56
N ARG A 231 2.46 13.57 1.67
CA ARG A 231 1.55 14.31 0.76
C ARG A 231 2.09 14.31 -0.67
N ARG A 232 3.39 14.46 -0.87
CA ARG A 232 4.00 14.41 -2.21
C ARG A 232 3.92 13.00 -2.82
N LEU A 233 4.06 11.96 -1.99
CA LEU A 233 3.81 10.58 -2.42
C LEU A 233 2.34 10.36 -2.82
N ASP A 234 1.37 10.95 -2.11
CA ASP A 234 -0.05 10.97 -2.52
C ASP A 234 -0.23 11.61 -3.90
N GLU A 235 0.41 12.74 -4.14
CA GLU A 235 0.35 13.46 -5.42
C GLU A 235 0.94 12.64 -6.57
N PHE A 236 2.07 11.97 -6.32
CA PHE A 236 2.68 11.04 -7.27
C PHE A 236 1.75 9.85 -7.59
N ASP A 237 1.19 9.21 -6.56
CA ASP A 237 0.26 8.07 -6.72
C ASP A 237 -1.00 8.49 -7.49
N MET A 238 -1.51 9.71 -7.25
CA MET A 238 -2.63 10.28 -8.02
C MET A 238 -2.25 10.61 -9.47
N LYS A 239 -1.00 11.02 -9.75
CA LYS A 239 -0.48 11.24 -11.11
C LYS A 239 -0.43 9.91 -11.88
N LEU A 240 0.11 8.86 -11.26
CA LEU A 240 0.12 7.50 -11.82
C LEU A 240 -1.29 6.98 -12.10
N HIS A 241 -2.21 7.18 -11.15
CA HIS A 241 -3.63 6.86 -11.34
C HIS A 241 -4.24 7.60 -12.54
N LYS A 242 -4.04 8.91 -12.65
CA LYS A 242 -4.55 9.70 -13.78
C LYS A 242 -3.95 9.25 -15.10
N TRP A 243 -2.69 8.87 -15.13
CA TRP A 243 -2.05 8.30 -16.31
C TRP A 243 -2.73 6.99 -16.73
N LEU A 244 -2.95 6.06 -15.80
CA LEU A 244 -3.61 4.76 -16.08
C LEU A 244 -5.00 4.92 -16.73
N LEU A 245 -5.75 5.96 -16.36
CA LEU A 245 -7.10 6.21 -16.89
C LEU A 245 -7.11 7.05 -18.19
N ASN A 246 -6.01 7.70 -18.55
CA ASN A 246 -5.98 8.62 -19.69
C ASN A 246 -4.92 8.18 -20.71
N GLU A 247 -3.68 8.59 -20.50
CA GLU A 247 -2.59 8.38 -21.45
C GLU A 247 -2.19 6.89 -21.53
N GLY A 248 -2.12 6.22 -20.39
CA GLY A 248 -1.74 4.81 -20.25
C GLY A 248 -2.89 3.82 -20.46
N VAL A 249 -4.10 4.27 -20.85
CA VAL A 249 -5.26 3.37 -20.97
C VAL A 249 -5.03 2.26 -21.99
N ASN A 250 -4.35 2.56 -23.10
CA ASN A 250 -3.99 1.57 -24.11
C ASN A 250 -3.01 0.53 -23.57
N ASP A 251 -2.07 0.96 -22.71
CA ASP A 251 -1.14 0.06 -22.04
C ASP A 251 -1.88 -0.89 -21.09
N VAL A 252 -2.88 -0.38 -20.37
CA VAL A 252 -3.74 -1.18 -19.50
C VAL A 252 -4.57 -2.18 -20.31
N ILE A 253 -5.10 -1.80 -21.47
CA ILE A 253 -5.83 -2.71 -22.37
C ILE A 253 -4.91 -3.84 -22.86
N GLU A 254 -3.74 -3.51 -23.41
CA GLU A 254 -2.76 -4.49 -23.89
C GLU A 254 -2.40 -5.47 -22.75
N PHE A 255 -2.14 -4.93 -21.56
CA PHE A 255 -1.84 -5.73 -20.38
C PHE A 255 -2.99 -6.66 -19.99
N THR A 256 -4.24 -6.19 -20.07
CA THR A 256 -5.46 -6.96 -19.81
C THR A 256 -5.57 -8.14 -20.76
N GLU A 257 -5.42 -7.90 -22.06
CA GLU A 257 -5.49 -8.92 -23.11
C GLU A 257 -4.42 -10.00 -22.93
N HIS A 258 -3.17 -9.59 -22.66
CA HIS A 258 -2.09 -10.52 -22.38
C HIS A 258 -2.32 -11.34 -21.10
N ALA A 259 -2.88 -10.72 -20.06
CA ALA A 259 -3.21 -11.42 -18.81
C ALA A 259 -4.26 -12.53 -19.05
N LEU A 260 -5.31 -12.19 -19.80
CA LEU A 260 -6.40 -13.11 -20.14
C LEU A 260 -5.91 -14.26 -21.01
N ALA A 261 -5.09 -13.97 -22.02
CA ALA A 261 -4.50 -14.98 -22.89
C ALA A 261 -3.68 -16.00 -22.09
N ARG A 262 -2.87 -15.56 -21.13
CA ARG A 262 -2.08 -16.45 -20.26
C ARG A 262 -2.96 -17.30 -19.33
N ASN A 263 -4.01 -16.73 -18.73
CA ASN A 263 -4.93 -17.52 -17.92
C ASN A 263 -5.64 -18.60 -18.75
N LYS A 264 -6.09 -18.27 -19.96
CA LYS A 264 -6.69 -19.21 -20.90
C LYS A 264 -5.74 -20.35 -21.28
N GLN A 265 -4.48 -20.04 -21.59
CA GLN A 265 -3.44 -21.04 -21.87
C GLN A 265 -3.16 -21.95 -20.66
N ALA A 266 -3.22 -21.38 -19.45
CA ALA A 266 -3.02 -22.12 -18.21
C ALA A 266 -4.29 -22.86 -17.73
N GLY A 267 -5.41 -22.81 -18.47
CA GLY A 267 -6.68 -23.41 -18.07
C GLY A 267 -7.33 -22.78 -16.83
N LYS A 268 -6.93 -21.55 -16.47
CA LYS A 268 -7.48 -20.82 -15.32
C LYS A 268 -8.76 -20.08 -15.73
N THR A 269 -9.81 -20.26 -14.94
CA THR A 269 -11.11 -19.58 -15.13
C THR A 269 -11.21 -18.27 -14.37
N ASP A 270 -10.37 -18.07 -13.36
CA ASP A 270 -10.40 -16.85 -12.56
C ASP A 270 -9.90 -15.64 -13.36
N PRO A 271 -10.47 -14.44 -13.13
CA PRO A 271 -9.90 -13.20 -13.65
C PRO A 271 -8.41 -13.11 -13.28
N PRO A 272 -7.54 -12.54 -14.13
CA PRO A 272 -6.13 -12.35 -13.76
C PRO A 272 -5.95 -11.23 -12.72
N PHE A 273 -6.87 -10.26 -12.71
CA PHE A 273 -6.88 -9.13 -11.78
C PHE A 273 -8.25 -8.45 -11.75
N TYR A 274 -8.39 -7.45 -10.89
CA TYR A 274 -9.57 -6.64 -10.69
C TYR A 274 -9.21 -5.15 -10.77
N PHE A 275 -10.06 -4.35 -11.40
CA PHE A 275 -10.07 -2.90 -11.24
C PHE A 275 -10.85 -2.57 -9.97
N VAL A 276 -10.26 -1.77 -9.09
CA VAL A 276 -10.85 -1.43 -7.79
C VAL A 276 -10.83 0.07 -7.60
N CYS A 277 -11.99 0.63 -7.25
CA CYS A 277 -12.07 2.04 -6.85
C CYS A 277 -11.87 2.12 -5.33
N MET A 278 -10.84 2.86 -4.92
CA MET A 278 -10.48 3.08 -3.52
C MET A 278 -10.62 4.56 -3.18
N ASP A 279 -11.34 4.88 -2.12
CA ASP A 279 -11.35 6.24 -1.59
C ASP A 279 -10.07 6.47 -0.76
N ALA A 280 -9.34 7.56 -1.02
CA ALA A 280 -8.15 7.91 -0.26
C ALA A 280 -8.42 8.17 1.24
N GLN A 281 -9.67 8.45 1.61
CA GLN A 281 -10.10 8.61 3.01
C GLN A 281 -10.41 7.29 3.70
N MET A 282 -10.64 6.23 2.93
CA MET A 282 -10.95 4.91 3.47
C MET A 282 -9.67 4.18 3.86
N PRO A 283 -9.74 3.27 4.85
CA PRO A 283 -8.66 2.33 5.08
C PRO A 283 -8.30 1.56 3.80
N PRO A 284 -7.08 1.04 3.66
CA PRO A 284 -6.60 0.41 2.42
C PRO A 284 -7.39 -0.85 1.99
N PHE A 285 -8.32 -1.33 2.81
CA PHE A 285 -9.24 -2.45 2.55
C PHE A 285 -10.68 -2.00 2.21
N GLY A 286 -10.99 -0.71 2.24
CA GLY A 286 -12.32 -0.14 1.98
C GLY A 286 -12.55 0.12 0.48
N SER A 287 -12.51 -0.93 -0.33
CA SER A 287 -12.89 -0.85 -1.75
C SER A 287 -14.36 -0.47 -1.91
N VAL A 288 -14.66 0.47 -2.80
CA VAL A 288 -16.04 0.88 -3.12
C VAL A 288 -16.66 -0.04 -4.18
N PHE A 289 -15.83 -0.60 -5.07
CA PHE A 289 -16.27 -1.44 -6.17
C PHE A 289 -15.14 -2.35 -6.68
N TYR A 290 -15.48 -3.55 -7.16
CA TYR A 290 -14.57 -4.49 -7.83
C TYR A 290 -15.09 -4.83 -9.22
N TRP A 291 -14.20 -4.78 -10.22
CA TRP A 291 -14.50 -5.19 -11.58
C TRP A 291 -13.46 -6.19 -12.08
N PRO A 292 -13.85 -7.45 -12.38
CA PRO A 292 -12.91 -8.43 -12.93
C PRO A 292 -12.38 -8.01 -14.31
N ALA A 293 -11.08 -8.23 -14.55
CA ALA A 293 -10.52 -8.23 -15.89
C ALA A 293 -11.14 -9.38 -16.71
N SER A 294 -11.79 -9.03 -17.82
CA SER A 294 -12.49 -9.96 -18.72
C SER A 294 -12.41 -9.44 -20.16
N GLU A 295 -12.82 -10.27 -21.12
CA GLU A 295 -12.89 -9.86 -22.54
C GLU A 295 -13.80 -8.63 -22.72
N ASN A 296 -14.91 -8.56 -21.98
CA ASN A 296 -15.80 -7.39 -21.97
C ASN A 296 -15.13 -6.16 -21.36
N THR A 297 -14.30 -6.34 -20.33
CA THR A 297 -13.58 -5.24 -19.68
C THR A 297 -12.62 -4.57 -20.64
N ALA A 298 -11.86 -5.33 -21.44
CA ALA A 298 -10.96 -4.76 -22.46
C ALA A 298 -11.75 -3.97 -23.54
N ALA A 299 -12.91 -4.48 -23.96
CA ALA A 299 -13.79 -3.77 -24.89
C ALA A 299 -14.35 -2.47 -24.29
N GLU A 300 -14.79 -2.48 -23.03
CA GLU A 300 -15.32 -1.31 -22.31
C GLU A 300 -14.25 -0.23 -22.05
N LEU A 301 -12.98 -0.61 -21.86
CA LEU A 301 -11.86 0.33 -21.78
C LEU A 301 -11.57 1.03 -23.13
N THR A 302 -11.85 0.34 -24.24
CA THR A 302 -11.58 0.83 -25.61
C THR A 302 -12.60 1.88 -26.05
N ASP A 303 -13.85 1.74 -25.62
CA ASP A 303 -14.89 2.72 -25.91
C ASP A 303 -14.84 3.87 -24.88
N LYS A 304 -14.18 4.97 -25.27
CA LYS A 304 -14.05 6.18 -24.44
C LYS A 304 -15.41 6.78 -24.01
N ASN A 305 -16.50 6.49 -24.71
CA ASN A 305 -17.83 6.97 -24.36
C ASN A 305 -18.48 6.14 -23.24
N THR A 306 -18.22 4.82 -23.17
CA THR A 306 -18.61 3.97 -22.04
C THR A 306 -17.61 4.09 -20.90
N PHE A 307 -16.31 4.18 -21.12
CA PHE A 307 -15.33 4.39 -20.05
C PHE A 307 -15.57 5.69 -19.26
N ASN A 308 -15.85 6.81 -19.96
CA ASN A 308 -16.24 8.06 -19.32
C ASN A 308 -17.72 8.11 -18.89
N GLY A 309 -18.58 7.25 -19.44
CA GLY A 309 -20.03 7.22 -19.21
C GLY A 309 -20.49 6.21 -18.16
N THR A 310 -19.66 5.22 -17.80
CA THR A 310 -20.03 4.14 -16.88
C THR A 310 -19.81 4.60 -15.44
N PRO A 311 -20.86 4.66 -14.60
CA PRO A 311 -20.76 5.09 -13.19
C PRO A 311 -19.80 4.26 -12.33
N ARG A 312 -19.30 3.12 -12.85
CA ARG A 312 -18.53 2.10 -12.13
C ARG A 312 -17.01 2.38 -12.09
N ILE A 313 -16.46 3.18 -13.01
CA ILE A 313 -15.01 3.51 -13.07
C ILE A 313 -14.75 4.94 -12.62
N ARG A 314 -15.78 5.80 -12.58
CA ARG A 314 -15.60 7.15 -12.06
C ARG A 314 -15.25 7.05 -10.57
N PRO A 315 -14.17 7.72 -10.13
CA PRO A 315 -14.03 8.11 -8.73
C PRO A 315 -15.35 8.71 -8.26
N VAL A 316 -15.98 8.11 -7.25
CA VAL A 316 -17.28 8.57 -6.71
C VAL A 316 -17.15 9.99 -6.14
N ASN A 317 -15.91 10.41 -5.87
CA ASN A 317 -15.48 11.73 -5.44
C ASN A 317 -14.07 12.03 -6.02
N GLY A 318 -13.66 13.29 -6.07
CA GLY A 318 -12.32 13.69 -6.54
C GLY A 318 -11.13 13.18 -5.70
N THR A 319 -11.40 12.36 -4.68
CA THR A 319 -10.43 11.74 -3.78
C THR A 319 -10.31 10.24 -3.96
N SER A 320 -11.15 9.61 -4.79
CA SER A 320 -11.03 8.18 -5.09
C SER A 320 -10.03 7.94 -6.23
N LYS A 321 -9.30 6.81 -6.14
CA LYS A 321 -8.39 6.32 -7.17
C LYS A 321 -8.80 4.92 -7.61
N VAL A 322 -8.70 4.66 -8.91
CA VAL A 322 -8.79 3.31 -9.48
C VAL A 322 -7.40 2.68 -9.41
N VAL A 323 -7.34 1.50 -8.80
CA VAL A 323 -6.14 0.67 -8.67
C VAL A 323 -6.38 -0.70 -9.30
N LEU A 324 -5.30 -1.37 -9.66
CA LEU A 324 -5.33 -2.70 -10.27
C LEU A 324 -4.84 -3.71 -9.23
N LEU A 325 -5.67 -4.71 -8.91
CA LEU A 325 -5.35 -5.73 -7.91
C LEU A 325 -5.28 -7.11 -8.54
N THR A 326 -4.17 -7.83 -8.38
CA THR A 326 -4.06 -9.23 -8.87
C THR A 326 -5.12 -10.12 -8.21
N SER A 327 -5.68 -11.08 -8.96
CA SER A 327 -6.71 -11.99 -8.44
C SER A 327 -6.23 -12.93 -7.35
N TRP A 328 -4.92 -13.18 -7.32
CA TRP A 328 -4.25 -13.74 -6.16
C TRP A 328 -4.09 -12.62 -5.13
N MET A 329 -5.09 -12.48 -4.25
CA MET A 329 -4.93 -11.85 -2.93
C MET A 329 -4.01 -12.72 -2.07
N GLY A 330 -2.77 -12.92 -2.52
CA GLY A 330 -1.84 -13.89 -1.96
C GLY A 330 -1.28 -13.54 -0.59
N ASP A 331 -1.51 -12.33 -0.07
CA ASP A 331 -1.03 -11.90 1.26
C ASP A 331 -1.85 -10.73 1.88
N TRP A 332 -3.03 -10.40 1.34
CA TRP A 332 -4.04 -9.68 2.14
C TRP A 332 -4.68 -10.73 3.06
N PRO A 333 -4.99 -10.48 4.37
CA PRO A 333 -5.40 -11.52 5.32
C PRO A 333 -6.30 -12.52 4.61
N ALA A 334 -5.75 -13.73 4.46
CA ALA A 334 -6.21 -14.74 3.51
C ALA A 334 -7.74 -14.75 3.48
N ALA A 335 -8.33 -14.78 2.28
CA ALA A 335 -9.74 -15.12 2.16
C ALA A 335 -9.98 -16.35 3.05
N PRO A 336 -10.86 -16.25 4.07
CA PRO A 336 -11.07 -17.36 4.98
C PRO A 336 -11.40 -18.56 4.12
N LYS A 337 -10.62 -19.63 4.26
CA LYS A 337 -11.00 -20.92 3.71
C LYS A 337 -12.42 -21.16 4.24
N THR A 338 -13.38 -21.24 3.32
CA THR A 338 -14.77 -21.56 3.65
C THR A 338 -14.75 -22.82 4.53
N PRO A 339 -15.47 -22.83 5.66
CA PRO A 339 -15.48 -23.97 6.57
C PRO A 339 -15.91 -25.27 5.88
#